data_AF-A0A7C7RU37-F1
#
_entry.id   AF-A0A7C7RU37-F1
#
_cell.length_a   1.000
_cell.length_b   1.000
_cell.length_c   1.000
_cell.angle_alpha   90.00
_cell.angle_beta   90.00
_cell.angle_gamma   90.00
#
_symmetry.space_group_name_H-M   'P 1'
#
loop_
_entity.id
_entity.type
_entity.pdbx_description
1 polymer ?
#
loop_
_entity_poly.entity_id
_entity_poly.type
_entity_poly.pdbx_seq_one_letter_code
_entity_poly.pdbx_strand_id
1 'polypeptide(L)'
;MKLFSSFKRRLAMYLSRLQLNSHSRLMWQKVVNRPYKLHQLVMNAFPDGVTRADANVLHRLEIDAGNAILLVQSEIKPNWDYMSHDLVPPASPFDPLPNPAIREIKDLALEEGRILQFRLNANPTIKKIRHDDNGKRLNSNRVPLKSEEKQLKWIKDKGKAHGFSIRY
;
A
#
# COMPACT_ATOMS: atom_id res chain seq x y z
N MET A 1 -0.02 -22.41 27.05
CA MET A 1 1.13 -21.71 26.43
C MET A 1 0.91 -21.73 24.91
N LYS A 2 0.37 -20.66 24.31
CA LYS A 2 0.10 -20.63 22.86
C LYS A 2 1.33 -20.08 22.14
N LEU A 3 1.89 -20.91 21.28
CA LEU A 3 2.99 -20.60 20.36
C LEU A 3 2.63 -19.35 19.55
N PHE A 4 3.42 -18.29 19.72
CA PHE A 4 3.40 -17.13 18.84
C PHE A 4 3.72 -17.61 17.41
N SER A 5 2.78 -17.36 16.50
CA SER A 5 2.93 -17.62 15.08
C SER A 5 4.20 -16.95 14.56
N SER A 6 5.15 -17.79 14.12
CA SER A 6 6.40 -17.45 13.43
C SER A 6 6.26 -16.23 12.52
N PHE A 7 6.80 -15.09 12.95
CA PHE A 7 7.12 -13.98 12.06
C PHE A 7 8.27 -14.48 11.16
N LYS A 8 7.93 -15.04 9.99
CA LYS A 8 8.94 -15.42 8.99
C LYS A 8 9.75 -14.15 8.69
N ARG A 9 11.01 -14.09 9.12
CA ARG A 9 11.94 -13.01 8.76
C ARG A 9 11.91 -12.87 7.24
N ARG A 10 11.47 -11.71 6.75
CA ARG A 10 11.48 -11.41 5.32
C ARG A 10 12.91 -11.01 4.95
N LEU A 11 13.46 -11.67 3.94
CA LEU A 11 14.89 -11.62 3.60
C LEU A 11 15.33 -10.25 3.02
N ALA A 12 14.42 -9.52 2.38
CA ALA A 12 14.58 -8.12 1.98
C ALA A 12 13.23 -7.59 1.45
N MET A 13 13.06 -6.27 1.41
CA MET A 13 12.04 -5.62 0.58
C MET A 13 12.58 -4.35 -0.07
N TYR A 14 11.94 -3.91 -1.14
CA TYR A 14 12.25 -2.67 -1.83
C TYR A 14 11.17 -1.63 -1.56
N LEU A 15 11.60 -0.40 -1.26
CA LEU A 15 10.74 0.77 -1.27
C LEU A 15 11.13 1.66 -2.45
N SER A 16 10.16 1.97 -3.30
CA SER A 16 10.30 2.96 -4.35
C SER A 16 9.54 4.23 -4.02
N ARG A 17 10.15 5.37 -4.34
CA ARG A 17 9.54 6.70 -4.29
C ARG A 17 9.58 7.29 -5.68
N LEU A 18 8.41 7.57 -6.24
CA LEU A 18 8.25 8.23 -7.53
C LEU A 18 7.57 9.58 -7.29
N GLN A 19 8.26 10.68 -7.60
CA GLN A 19 7.62 11.98 -7.75
C GLN A 19 6.95 11.99 -9.12
N LEU A 20 5.64 12.21 -9.13
CA LEU A 20 4.84 12.30 -10.33
C LEU A 20 4.73 13.75 -10.78
N ASN A 21 4.60 13.97 -12.08
CA ASN A 21 4.36 15.30 -12.63
C ASN A 21 2.93 15.77 -12.28
N SER A 22 2.79 16.61 -11.26
CA SER A 22 1.52 17.17 -10.81
C SER A 22 0.83 18.09 -11.82
N HIS A 23 1.60 18.66 -12.74
CA HIS A 23 1.10 19.52 -13.83
C HIS A 23 0.66 18.69 -15.05
N SER A 24 0.96 17.38 -15.07
CA SER A 24 0.62 16.50 -16.19
C SER A 24 -0.84 16.08 -16.15
N ARG A 25 -1.60 16.44 -17.19
CA ARG A 25 -2.97 15.93 -17.37
C ARG A 25 -3.00 14.40 -17.43
N LEU A 26 -1.96 13.78 -17.97
CA LEU A 26 -1.82 12.33 -18.04
C LEU A 26 -1.80 11.70 -16.65
N MET A 27 -1.08 12.32 -15.70
CA MET A 27 -1.01 11.87 -14.31
C MET A 27 -2.40 11.85 -13.68
N TRP A 28 -3.15 12.95 -13.75
CA TRP A 28 -4.51 13.00 -13.22
C TRP A 28 -5.45 11.97 -13.84
N GLN A 29 -5.39 11.79 -15.16
CA GLN A 29 -6.26 10.86 -15.88
C GLN A 29 -5.94 9.37 -15.62
N LYS A 30 -4.65 9.01 -15.58
CA LYS A 30 -4.21 7.60 -15.47
C LYS A 30 -3.93 7.15 -14.04
N VAL A 31 -3.49 8.05 -13.17
CA VAL A 31 -3.07 7.73 -11.80
C VAL A 31 -4.17 8.07 -10.80
N VAL A 32 -4.61 9.32 -10.75
CA VAL A 32 -5.51 9.80 -9.69
C VAL A 32 -6.93 9.31 -9.90
N ASN A 33 -7.50 9.54 -11.09
CA ASN A 33 -8.91 9.28 -11.34
C ASN A 33 -9.23 7.80 -11.59
N ARG A 34 -8.21 6.94 -11.72
CA ARG A 34 -8.38 5.54 -12.13
C ARG A 34 -7.46 4.61 -11.32
N PRO A 35 -7.86 4.19 -10.10
CA PRO A 35 -7.04 3.34 -9.24
C PRO A 35 -6.60 2.03 -9.91
N TYR A 36 -7.45 1.44 -10.76
CA TYR A 36 -7.07 0.23 -11.51
C TYR A 36 -5.97 0.50 -12.54
N LYS A 37 -5.97 1.67 -13.19
CA LYS A 37 -4.91 2.07 -14.12
C LYS A 37 -3.61 2.36 -13.37
N LEU A 38 -3.66 2.97 -12.20
CA LEU A 38 -2.51 3.08 -11.31
C LEU A 38 -1.95 1.69 -10.94
N HIS A 39 -2.82 0.74 -10.59
CA HIS A 39 -2.38 -0.62 -10.29
C HIS A 39 -1.69 -1.28 -11.48
N GLN A 40 -2.25 -1.17 -12.70
CA GLN A 40 -1.61 -1.67 -13.91
C GLN A 40 -0.24 -1.01 -14.15
N LEU A 41 -0.18 0.31 -14.01
CA LEU A 41 1.07 1.05 -14.12
C LEU A 41 2.09 0.51 -13.12
N VAL A 42 1.77 0.37 -11.84
CA VAL A 42 2.70 -0.21 -10.84
C VAL A 42 3.13 -1.62 -11.20
N MET A 43 2.22 -2.47 -11.68
CA MET A 43 2.55 -3.87 -12.00
C MET A 43 3.49 -4.00 -13.21
N ASN A 44 3.47 -3.04 -14.15
CA ASN A 44 4.40 -3.03 -15.29
C ASN A 44 5.87 -2.83 -14.89
N ALA A 45 6.15 -2.44 -13.64
CA ALA A 45 7.50 -2.36 -13.13
C ALA A 45 8.11 -3.72 -12.74
N PHE A 46 7.33 -4.79 -12.84
CA PHE A 46 7.74 -6.14 -12.48
C PHE A 46 7.75 -7.04 -13.73
N PRO A 47 8.55 -8.12 -13.73
CA PRO A 47 8.63 -9.03 -14.88
C PRO A 47 7.28 -9.62 -15.27
N ASP A 48 7.11 -9.94 -16.55
CA ASP A 48 5.91 -10.60 -17.06
C ASP A 48 5.66 -11.93 -16.33
N GLY A 49 4.39 -12.21 -16.06
CA GLY A 49 3.95 -13.40 -15.32
C GLY A 49 4.01 -13.27 -13.79
N VAL A 50 4.69 -12.26 -13.25
CA VAL A 50 4.68 -11.98 -11.80
C VAL A 50 3.33 -11.39 -11.39
N THR A 51 2.65 -12.06 -10.46
CA THR A 51 1.41 -11.52 -9.90
C THR A 51 1.71 -10.54 -8.76
N ARG A 52 0.72 -9.72 -8.40
CA ARG A 52 0.79 -8.84 -7.22
C ARG A 52 1.13 -9.63 -5.94
N ALA A 53 0.68 -10.88 -5.83
CA ALA A 53 0.90 -11.71 -4.66
C ALA A 53 2.36 -12.19 -4.59
N ASP A 54 2.93 -12.59 -5.73
CA ASP A 54 4.31 -13.09 -5.82
C ASP A 54 5.34 -12.02 -5.41
N ALA A 55 5.15 -10.78 -5.88
CA ALA A 55 6.00 -9.65 -5.51
C ALA A 55 5.53 -8.90 -4.25
N ASN A 56 4.43 -9.35 -3.62
CA ASN A 56 3.80 -8.72 -2.45
C ASN A 56 3.61 -7.20 -2.57
N VAL A 57 3.17 -6.74 -3.76
CA VAL A 57 3.20 -5.32 -4.12
C VAL A 57 2.15 -4.51 -3.38
N LEU A 58 2.57 -3.52 -2.61
CA LEU A 58 1.71 -2.49 -2.02
C LEU A 58 2.07 -1.12 -2.59
N HIS A 59 1.11 -0.22 -2.67
CA HIS A 59 1.38 1.16 -3.07
C HIS A 59 0.48 2.13 -2.31
N ARG A 60 0.97 3.37 -2.18
CA ARG A 60 0.22 4.51 -1.63
C ARG A 60 0.53 5.73 -2.47
N LEU A 61 -0.52 6.36 -2.98
CA LEU A 61 -0.46 7.65 -3.65
C LEU A 61 -0.70 8.76 -2.62
N GLU A 62 0.22 9.71 -2.54
CA GLU A 62 0.14 10.89 -1.69
C GLU A 62 0.08 12.13 -2.59
N ILE A 63 -0.96 12.94 -2.43
CA ILE A 63 -1.13 14.18 -3.21
C ILE A 63 -1.34 15.30 -2.21
N ASP A 64 -0.51 16.33 -2.27
CA ASP A 64 -0.60 17.50 -1.40
C ASP A 64 -0.04 18.73 -2.12
N ALA A 65 -0.78 19.86 -2.07
CA ALA A 65 -0.38 21.20 -2.52
C ALA A 65 0.66 21.26 -3.67
N GLY A 66 0.36 20.62 -4.81
CA GLY A 66 1.23 20.64 -6.00
C GLY A 66 2.29 19.53 -6.08
N ASN A 67 2.37 18.66 -5.07
CA ASN A 67 3.19 17.47 -5.05
C ASN A 67 2.33 16.21 -5.21
N ALA A 68 2.81 15.26 -6.01
CA ALA A 68 2.21 13.94 -6.14
C ALA A 68 3.32 12.89 -6.00
N ILE A 69 3.26 12.06 -4.97
CA ILE A 69 4.27 11.04 -4.67
C ILE A 69 3.59 9.68 -4.65
N LEU A 70 4.12 8.75 -5.46
CA LEU A 70 3.76 7.36 -5.41
C LEU A 70 4.83 6.58 -4.64
N LEU A 71 4.42 6.00 -3.51
CA LEU A 71 5.22 5.07 -2.74
C LEU A 71 4.84 3.65 -3.13
N VAL A 72 5.82 2.81 -3.43
CA VAL A 72 5.63 1.40 -3.77
C VAL A 72 6.51 0.54 -2.89
N GLN A 73 5.94 -0.52 -2.33
CA GLN A 73 6.65 -1.55 -1.58
C GLN A 73 6.51 -2.87 -2.32
N SER A 74 7.61 -3.61 -2.46
CA SER A 74 7.63 -4.93 -3.09
C SER A 74 8.73 -5.82 -2.54
N GLU A 75 8.61 -7.13 -2.72
CA GLU A 75 9.65 -8.11 -2.39
C GLU A 75 10.61 -8.36 -3.57
N ILE A 76 10.16 -8.09 -4.79
CA ILE A 76 10.98 -8.11 -6.01
C ILE A 76 11.41 -6.69 -6.34
N LYS A 77 12.66 -6.50 -6.80
CA LYS A 77 13.17 -5.19 -7.22
C LYS A 77 12.39 -4.71 -8.45
N PRO A 78 11.71 -3.55 -8.40
CA PRO A 78 11.02 -3.01 -9.56
C PRO A 78 12.00 -2.38 -10.56
N ASN A 79 11.62 -2.37 -11.83
CA ASN A 79 12.25 -1.59 -12.88
C ASN A 79 11.27 -0.50 -13.36
N TRP A 80 11.63 0.77 -13.15
CA TRP A 80 10.77 1.90 -13.49
C TRP A 80 11.13 2.59 -14.81
N ASP A 81 12.10 2.07 -15.56
CA ASP A 81 12.64 2.71 -16.77
C ASP A 81 11.61 2.87 -17.90
N TYR A 82 10.51 2.12 -17.86
CA TYR A 82 9.40 2.24 -18.81
C TYR A 82 8.49 3.46 -18.57
N MET A 83 8.59 4.12 -17.40
CA MET A 83 7.76 5.27 -17.08
C MET A 83 8.20 6.49 -17.89
N SER A 84 7.25 7.15 -18.56
CA SER A 84 7.57 8.34 -19.34
C SER A 84 7.90 9.54 -18.44
N HIS A 85 8.77 10.43 -18.93
CA HIS A 85 9.11 11.69 -18.24
C HIS A 85 7.90 12.62 -18.06
N ASP A 86 6.86 12.49 -18.90
CA ASP A 86 5.59 13.21 -18.73
C ASP A 86 4.84 12.80 -17.45
N LEU A 87 5.06 11.58 -16.97
CA LEU A 87 4.42 11.04 -15.77
C LEU A 87 5.36 11.10 -14.56
N VAL A 88 6.63 10.76 -14.75
CA VAL A 88 7.68 10.75 -13.74
C VAL A 88 8.84 11.61 -14.26
N PRO A 89 8.87 12.92 -13.94
CA PRO A 89 9.90 13.81 -14.47
C PRO A 89 11.26 13.46 -13.88
N PRO A 90 12.37 13.87 -14.51
CA PRO A 90 13.68 13.81 -13.89
C PRO A 90 13.69 14.45 -12.50
N ALA A 91 14.58 14.00 -11.62
CA ALA A 91 14.73 14.57 -10.29
C ALA A 91 15.00 16.08 -10.36
N SER A 92 14.41 16.83 -9.43
CA SER A 92 14.76 18.24 -9.23
C SER A 92 16.24 18.34 -8.82
N PRO A 93 17.01 19.34 -9.30
CA PRO A 93 18.36 19.60 -8.81
C PRO A 93 18.45 19.81 -7.29
N PHE A 94 17.32 20.13 -6.64
CA PHE A 94 17.22 20.34 -5.20
C PHE A 94 16.75 19.10 -4.43
N ASP A 95 16.40 17.99 -5.11
CA ASP A 95 16.07 16.73 -4.45
C ASP A 95 17.34 15.86 -4.35
N PRO A 96 17.76 15.44 -3.15
CA PRO A 96 18.95 14.59 -2.98
C PRO A 96 18.75 13.16 -3.50
N LEU A 97 17.52 12.76 -3.82
CA LEU A 97 17.20 11.43 -4.33
C LEU A 97 16.93 11.49 -5.84
N PRO A 98 17.32 10.43 -6.58
CA PRO A 98 16.87 10.28 -7.96
C PRO A 98 15.35 10.14 -8.02
N ASN A 99 14.80 10.31 -9.22
CA ASN A 99 13.40 10.07 -9.49
C ASN A 99 13.27 9.23 -10.75
N PRO A 100 12.81 7.96 -10.65
CA PRO A 100 12.45 7.21 -9.43
C PRO A 100 13.63 6.93 -8.47
N ALA A 101 13.36 6.88 -7.16
CA ALA A 101 14.29 6.34 -6.17
C ALA A 101 13.88 4.93 -5.73
N ILE A 102 14.85 4.03 -5.58
CA ILE A 102 14.65 2.67 -5.05
C ILE A 102 15.62 2.45 -3.90
N ARG A 103 15.11 1.96 -2.77
CA ARG A 103 15.90 1.56 -1.60
C ARG A 103 15.59 0.12 -1.23
N GLU A 104 16.62 -0.70 -1.07
CA GLU A 104 16.51 -2.03 -0.47
C GLU A 104 16.55 -1.91 1.06
N ILE A 105 15.66 -2.64 1.73
CA ILE A 105 15.58 -2.79 3.18
C ILE A 105 15.78 -4.26 3.48
N LYS A 106 16.95 -4.61 4.00
CA LYS A 106 17.31 -6.00 4.34
C LYS A 106 16.77 -6.39 5.71
N ASP A 107 16.87 -5.47 6.68
CA ASP A 107 16.43 -5.71 8.05
C ASP A 107 15.52 -4.59 8.56
N LEU A 108 14.32 -4.97 8.98
CA LEU A 108 13.49 -4.12 9.83
C LEU A 108 13.70 -4.55 11.27
N ALA A 109 14.39 -3.72 12.03
CA ALA A 109 14.55 -3.88 13.47
C ALA A 109 13.22 -3.60 14.19
N LEU A 110 12.23 -4.47 14.04
CA LEU A 110 11.00 -4.44 14.82
C LEU A 110 11.22 -5.19 16.12
N GLU A 111 11.03 -4.50 17.22
CA GLU A 111 11.18 -5.02 18.58
C GLU A 111 9.88 -4.81 19.35
N GLU A 112 9.58 -5.72 20.27
CA GLU A 112 8.41 -5.59 21.13
C GLU A 112 8.51 -4.30 21.96
N GLY A 113 7.42 -3.52 22.01
CA GLY A 113 7.38 -2.24 22.72
C GLY A 113 7.95 -1.05 21.95
N ARG A 114 8.58 -1.25 20.77
CA ARG A 114 9.07 -0.14 19.94
C ARG A 114 7.93 0.76 19.47
N ILE A 115 8.06 2.06 19.71
CA ILE A 115 7.08 3.07 19.27
C ILE A 115 7.49 3.56 17.89
N LEU A 116 6.56 3.50 16.93
CA LEU A 116 6.76 3.94 15.57
C LEU A 116 5.59 4.81 15.12
N GLN A 117 5.88 5.79 14.28
CA GLN A 117 4.85 6.48 13.52
C GLN A 117 4.45 5.63 12.33
N PHE A 118 3.17 5.66 11.97
CA PHE A 118 2.67 4.96 10.81
C PHE A 118 1.71 5.84 10.02
N ARG A 119 1.60 5.54 8.72
CA ARG A 119 0.57 6.09 7.83
C ARG A 119 -0.03 4.94 7.05
N LEU A 120 -1.35 4.85 7.04
CA LEU A 120 -2.08 3.76 6.39
C LEU A 120 -3.29 4.32 5.65
N ASN A 121 -3.37 4.06 4.35
CA ASN A 121 -4.61 4.17 3.60
C ASN A 121 -5.18 2.76 3.46
N ALA A 122 -6.36 2.52 4.06
CA ALA A 122 -6.99 1.21 4.12
C ALA A 122 -8.50 1.30 3.83
N ASN A 123 -9.13 0.14 3.64
CA ASN A 123 -10.58 0.03 3.49
C ASN A 123 -11.19 -0.75 4.68
N PRO A 124 -11.54 -0.07 5.79
CA PRO A 124 -12.18 -0.70 6.94
C PRO A 124 -13.54 -1.29 6.54
N THR A 125 -13.60 -2.63 6.42
CA THR A 125 -14.81 -3.35 6.01
C THR A 125 -15.10 -4.52 6.96
N ILE A 126 -16.39 -4.85 7.05
CA ILE A 126 -16.87 -6.06 7.71
C ILE A 126 -17.56 -6.97 6.70
N LYS A 127 -17.45 -8.29 6.90
CA LYS A 127 -18.20 -9.29 6.13
C LYS A 127 -19.59 -9.40 6.74
N LYS A 128 -20.62 -8.91 6.05
CA LYS A 128 -22.01 -9.08 6.48
C LYS A 128 -22.51 -10.43 5.98
N ILE A 129 -22.79 -11.34 6.90
CA ILE A 129 -23.50 -12.58 6.59
C ILE A 129 -24.98 -12.23 6.52
N ARG A 130 -25.65 -12.68 5.48
CA ARG A 130 -27.07 -12.44 5.25
C ARG A 130 -27.77 -13.80 5.19
N HIS A 131 -29.01 -13.84 5.62
CA HIS A 131 -29.91 -14.97 5.52
C HIS A 131 -31.18 -14.50 4.81
N ASP A 132 -31.84 -15.38 4.06
CA ASP A 132 -33.18 -15.13 3.55
C ASP A 132 -34.24 -15.39 4.64
N ASP A 133 -35.51 -15.15 4.31
CA ASP A 133 -36.64 -15.32 5.23
C ASP A 133 -36.83 -16.78 5.70
N ASN A 134 -36.28 -17.74 4.93
CA ASN A 134 -36.26 -19.17 5.26
C ASN A 134 -34.97 -19.58 6.01
N GLY A 135 -34.14 -18.62 6.42
CA GLY A 135 -32.90 -18.86 7.16
C GLY A 135 -31.71 -19.36 6.32
N LYS A 136 -31.87 -19.53 5.00
CA LYS A 136 -30.80 -19.97 4.11
C LYS A 136 -29.77 -18.86 3.95
N ARG A 137 -28.50 -19.24 4.08
CA ARG A 137 -27.38 -18.31 3.97
C ARG A 137 -27.28 -17.73 2.56
N LEU A 138 -27.35 -16.42 2.46
CA LEU A 138 -27.13 -15.66 1.23
C LEU A 138 -25.64 -15.32 1.05
N ASN A 139 -25.29 -14.88 -0.16
CA ASN A 139 -23.95 -14.39 -0.47
C ASN A 139 -23.55 -13.26 0.49
N SER A 140 -22.50 -13.52 1.26
CA SER A 140 -21.94 -12.53 2.16
C SER A 140 -21.27 -11.42 1.36
N ASN A 141 -21.49 -10.16 1.73
CA ASN A 141 -20.82 -9.02 1.11
C ASN A 141 -19.97 -8.24 2.11
N ARG A 142 -18.94 -7.56 1.60
CA ARG A 142 -18.15 -6.62 2.40
C ARG A 142 -18.86 -5.26 2.42
N VAL A 143 -19.05 -4.72 3.61
CA VAL A 143 -19.70 -3.42 3.81
C VAL A 143 -18.70 -2.48 4.50
N PRO A 144 -18.56 -1.23 4.03
CA PRO A 144 -17.65 -0.25 4.65
C PRO A 144 -18.16 0.17 6.03
N LEU A 145 -17.23 0.35 6.96
CA LEU A 145 -17.49 0.95 8.27
C LEU A 145 -17.49 2.47 8.12
N LYS A 146 -18.64 3.12 8.38
CA LYS A 146 -18.80 4.56 8.15
C LYS A 146 -18.44 5.45 9.34
N SER A 147 -18.61 4.96 10.56
CA SER A 147 -18.31 5.72 11.78
C SER A 147 -16.85 5.57 12.18
N GLU A 148 -16.21 6.67 12.56
CA GLU A 148 -14.82 6.71 13.02
C GLU A 148 -14.55 5.72 14.16
N GLU A 149 -15.43 5.68 15.18
CA GLU A 149 -15.31 4.74 16.30
C GLU A 149 -15.15 3.27 15.83
N LYS A 150 -15.95 2.85 14.84
CA LYS A 150 -15.87 1.50 14.27
C LYS A 150 -14.59 1.29 13.45
N GLN A 151 -14.11 2.32 12.76
CA GLN A 151 -12.85 2.27 12.02
C GLN A 151 -11.65 2.17 12.98
N LEU A 152 -11.66 2.92 14.09
CA LEU A 152 -10.67 2.83 15.16
C LEU A 152 -10.70 1.46 15.83
N LYS A 153 -11.88 0.91 16.11
CA LYS A 153 -12.01 -0.45 16.61
C LYS A 153 -11.44 -1.47 15.61
N TRP A 154 -11.73 -1.30 14.32
CA TRP A 154 -11.23 -2.19 13.27
C TRP A 154 -9.70 -2.24 13.23
N ILE A 155 -9.00 -1.09 13.27
CA ILE A 155 -7.53 -1.08 13.25
C ILE A 155 -6.93 -1.63 14.55
N LYS A 156 -7.59 -1.39 15.71
CA LYS A 156 -7.20 -2.00 16.99
C LYS A 156 -7.30 -3.52 16.95
N ASP A 157 -8.38 -4.07 16.39
CA ASP A 157 -8.59 -5.51 16.24
C ASP A 157 -7.56 -6.12 15.29
N LYS A 158 -7.19 -5.41 14.20
CA LYS A 158 -6.08 -5.80 13.33
C LYS A 158 -4.74 -5.79 14.05
N GLY A 159 -4.51 -4.81 14.91
CA GLY A 159 -3.33 -4.76 15.77
C GLY A 159 -3.17 -6.01 16.62
N LYS A 160 -4.23 -6.37 17.36
CA LYS A 160 -4.25 -7.57 18.22
C LYS A 160 -3.97 -8.86 17.44
N ALA A 161 -4.48 -8.97 16.21
CA ALA A 161 -4.29 -10.15 15.38
C ALA A 161 -2.90 -10.22 14.70
N HIS A 162 -2.22 -9.09 14.55
CA HIS A 162 -1.01 -8.98 13.72
C HIS A 162 0.22 -8.38 14.45
N GLY A 163 0.15 -8.27 15.78
CA GLY A 163 1.32 -7.92 16.61
C GLY A 163 1.64 -6.43 16.69
N PHE A 164 0.65 -5.55 16.58
CA PHE A 164 0.84 -4.11 16.83
C PHE A 164 -0.27 -3.54 17.72
N SER A 165 -0.03 -2.39 18.34
CA SER A 165 -1.03 -1.64 19.10
C SER A 165 -1.01 -0.16 18.70
N ILE A 166 -2.16 0.49 18.77
CA ILE A 166 -2.28 1.93 18.48
C ILE A 166 -2.16 2.69 19.79
N ARG A 167 -1.20 3.62 19.87
CA ARG A 167 -1.13 4.64 20.92
C ARG A 167 -1.81 5.92 20.42
N TYR A 168 -2.53 6.58 21.32
CA TYR A 168 -3.18 7.88 21.13
C TYR A 168 -2.48 8.90 22.00
#